data_AF-A0A0A1XAP8-F1
#
_entry.id   AF-A0A0A1XAP8-F1
#
_cell.length_a   1.000
_cell.length_b   1.000
_cell.length_c   1.000
_cell.angle_alpha   90.00
_cell.angle_beta   90.00
_cell.angle_gamma   90.00
#
_symmetry.space_group_name_H-M   'P 1'
#
loop_
_entity.id
_entity.type
_entity.pdbx_description
1 polymer ?
#
loop_
_entity_poly.entity_id
_entity_poly.type
_entity_poly.pdbx_seq_one_letter_code
_entity_poly.pdbx_strand_id
1 'polypeptide(L)'
;VIKWQVERSHQQAVIKISIMLEVKLISLLFGFACITQATATFCTKQGENGVTERICCAGYVGDGTNCVYHCTNGCVNGECTGPEECECNEGFAKRDGMWSRCEAIPPDPQQQLCHDRCFNGTCSAGLCTCSQGWLLQQTESGEICVPQCENSLNNSSGGCVNGYCSAPGNCVCFEGFVRLASNERECIPAMDGTTWGKLLALGRQYHWHIAIAAIILIIVLLAFCYPIYCKCRKYVDHRIEARKGKAELNRETDAKTLTSCYVHRYT
;
A
#
# COMPACT_ATOMS: atom_id res chain seq x y z
N VAL A 1 12.82 -6.36 41.18
CA VAL A 1 11.91 -6.40 40.00
C VAL A 1 12.17 -7.61 39.10
N ILE A 2 13.42 -7.95 38.77
CA ILE A 2 13.72 -9.12 37.91
C ILE A 2 13.43 -10.49 38.57
N LYS A 3 13.56 -10.61 39.90
CA LYS A 3 13.27 -11.87 40.63
C LYS A 3 11.77 -12.16 40.81
N TRP A 4 10.91 -11.16 40.64
CA TRP A 4 9.45 -11.28 40.77
C TRP A 4 8.75 -11.71 39.47
N GLN A 5 9.45 -11.62 38.33
CA GLN A 5 8.90 -11.91 37.02
C GLN A 5 9.09 -13.38 36.60
N VAL A 6 10.07 -14.09 37.17
CA VAL A 6 10.37 -15.50 36.86
C VAL A 6 9.48 -16.48 37.64
N GLU A 7 9.07 -16.13 38.87
CA GLU A 7 8.22 -16.99 39.71
C GLU A 7 6.77 -17.11 39.16
N ARG A 8 6.28 -16.04 38.50
CA ARG A 8 4.91 -16.00 37.94
C ARG A 8 4.77 -16.86 36.67
N SER A 9 5.86 -17.06 35.92
CA SER A 9 5.89 -17.96 34.75
C SER A 9 5.84 -19.44 35.14
N HIS A 10 6.45 -19.85 36.25
CA HIS A 10 6.43 -21.24 36.69
C HIS A 10 5.06 -21.67 37.22
N GLN A 11 4.39 -20.83 38.01
CA GLN A 11 3.04 -21.14 38.53
C GLN A 11 1.99 -21.25 37.42
N GLN A 12 2.07 -20.42 36.37
CA GLN A 12 1.16 -20.52 35.22
C GLN A 12 1.44 -21.74 34.33
N ALA A 13 2.70 -22.18 34.21
CA ALA A 13 3.06 -23.37 33.45
C ALA A 13 2.61 -24.66 34.15
N VAL A 14 2.78 -24.75 35.48
CA VAL A 14 2.35 -25.93 36.26
C VAL A 14 0.83 -26.07 36.28
N ILE A 15 0.09 -24.96 36.44
CA ILE A 15 -1.39 -24.98 36.37
C ILE A 15 -1.86 -25.37 34.96
N LYS A 16 -1.24 -24.86 33.89
CA LYS A 16 -1.59 -25.27 32.51
C LYS A 16 -1.31 -26.75 32.26
N ILE A 17 -0.18 -27.28 32.72
CA ILE A 17 0.17 -28.70 32.53
C ILE A 17 -0.77 -29.60 33.34
N SER A 18 -1.11 -29.22 34.58
CA SER A 18 -2.04 -30.00 35.41
C SER A 18 -3.46 -30.01 34.84
N ILE A 19 -3.96 -28.88 34.32
CA ILE A 19 -5.26 -28.82 33.64
C ILE A 19 -5.22 -29.61 32.32
N MET A 20 -4.13 -29.57 31.56
CA MET A 20 -4.01 -30.36 30.33
C MET A 20 -3.92 -31.87 30.57
N LEU A 21 -3.32 -32.32 31.69
CA LEU A 21 -3.32 -33.74 32.08
C LEU A 21 -4.72 -34.19 32.55
N GLU A 22 -5.39 -33.40 33.38
CA GLU A 22 -6.76 -33.68 33.83
C GLU A 22 -7.74 -33.71 32.65
N VAL A 23 -7.66 -32.75 31.72
CA VAL A 23 -8.50 -32.72 30.51
C VAL A 23 -8.18 -33.86 29.55
N LYS A 24 -6.92 -34.32 29.43
CA LYS A 24 -6.57 -35.52 28.66
C LYS A 24 -7.08 -36.80 29.32
N LEU A 25 -7.02 -36.92 30.64
CA LEU A 25 -7.60 -38.06 31.37
C LEU A 25 -9.12 -38.11 31.23
N ILE A 26 -9.78 -36.95 31.37
CA ILE A 26 -11.22 -36.80 31.15
C ILE A 26 -11.57 -37.12 29.69
N SER A 27 -10.80 -36.63 28.71
CA SER A 27 -11.02 -36.95 27.29
C SER A 27 -10.80 -38.44 26.97
N LEU A 28 -9.89 -39.12 27.66
CA LEU A 28 -9.72 -40.57 27.56
C LEU A 28 -10.88 -41.33 28.22
N LEU A 29 -11.39 -40.86 29.37
CA LEU A 29 -12.54 -41.48 30.05
C LEU A 29 -13.87 -41.26 29.29
N PHE A 30 -14.10 -40.06 28.75
CA PHE A 30 -15.24 -39.76 27.88
C PHE A 30 -15.07 -40.37 26.47
N GLY A 31 -13.84 -40.51 25.99
CA GLY A 31 -13.52 -41.24 24.75
C GLY A 31 -13.81 -42.74 24.89
N PHE A 32 -13.50 -43.35 26.03
CA PHE A 32 -13.84 -44.75 26.30
C PHE A 32 -15.34 -44.96 26.57
N ALA A 33 -16.04 -43.98 27.16
CA ALA A 33 -17.49 -44.05 27.32
C ALA A 33 -18.27 -43.89 26.00
N CYS A 34 -17.69 -43.23 24.99
CA CYS A 34 -18.29 -43.11 23.65
C CYS A 34 -18.11 -44.37 22.77
N ILE A 35 -17.07 -45.18 23.01
CA ILE A 35 -16.84 -46.39 22.18
C ILE A 35 -17.79 -47.54 22.55
N THR A 36 -18.47 -47.47 23.70
CA THR A 36 -19.48 -48.47 24.11
C THR A 36 -20.92 -48.06 23.78
N GLN A 37 -21.16 -46.92 23.14
CA GLN A 37 -22.42 -46.72 22.42
C GLN A 37 -22.37 -47.58 21.17
N ALA A 38 -22.68 -48.86 21.33
CA ALA A 38 -23.24 -49.65 20.26
C ALA A 38 -24.37 -48.82 19.66
N THR A 39 -24.16 -48.34 18.43
CA THR A 39 -25.19 -47.70 17.62
C THR A 39 -26.27 -48.74 17.39
N ALA A 40 -27.22 -48.83 18.34
CA ALA A 40 -28.33 -49.73 18.20
C ALA A 40 -29.11 -49.32 16.95
N THR A 41 -29.07 -50.17 15.92
CA THR A 41 -29.76 -49.93 14.64
C THR A 41 -31.26 -50.15 14.75
N PHE A 42 -31.70 -50.83 15.82
CA PHE A 42 -33.09 -51.12 16.14
C PHE A 42 -33.49 -50.62 17.53
N CYS A 43 -34.74 -50.21 17.62
CA CYS A 43 -35.43 -49.68 18.79
C CYS A 43 -36.67 -50.55 19.05
N THR A 44 -37.23 -50.51 20.27
CA THR A 44 -38.47 -51.22 20.59
C THR A 44 -39.58 -50.25 20.94
N LYS A 45 -40.80 -50.53 20.47
CA LYS A 45 -42.01 -49.82 20.86
C LYS A 45 -43.00 -50.79 21.49
N GLN A 46 -43.83 -50.31 22.41
CA GLN A 46 -44.87 -51.13 23.03
C GLN A 46 -46.12 -51.07 22.14
N GLY A 47 -46.54 -52.23 21.60
CA GLY A 47 -47.73 -52.35 20.77
C GLY A 47 -49.03 -52.33 21.60
N GLU A 48 -50.16 -52.10 20.94
CA GLU A 48 -51.49 -51.96 21.57
C GLU A 48 -51.92 -53.19 22.40
N ASN A 49 -51.36 -54.36 22.10
CA ASN A 49 -51.64 -55.62 22.80
C ASN A 49 -50.64 -55.93 23.94
N GLY A 50 -49.81 -54.96 24.34
CA GLY A 50 -48.74 -55.14 25.34
C GLY A 50 -47.53 -55.92 24.83
N VAL A 51 -47.48 -56.23 23.52
CA VAL A 51 -46.36 -56.92 22.87
C VAL A 51 -45.31 -55.89 22.45
N THR A 52 -44.06 -56.14 22.79
CA THR A 52 -42.92 -55.31 22.36
C THR A 52 -42.59 -55.58 20.89
N GLU A 53 -42.76 -54.58 20.03
CA GLU A 53 -42.45 -54.64 18.60
C GLU A 53 -41.08 -54.01 18.33
N ARG A 54 -40.27 -54.64 17.47
CA ARG A 54 -38.97 -54.13 17.05
C ARG A 54 -39.13 -53.24 15.83
N ILE A 55 -38.53 -52.05 15.85
CA ILE A 55 -38.55 -51.06 14.77
C ILE A 55 -37.14 -50.51 14.54
N CYS A 56 -36.90 -49.87 13.41
CA CYS A 56 -35.63 -49.19 13.18
C CYS A 56 -35.54 -47.88 13.98
N CYS A 57 -34.35 -47.57 14.49
CA CYS A 57 -34.12 -46.31 15.20
C CYS A 57 -34.11 -45.11 14.23
N ALA A 58 -34.18 -43.90 14.78
CA ALA A 58 -34.14 -42.67 14.00
C ALA A 58 -32.90 -42.62 13.10
N GLY A 59 -33.10 -42.30 11.82
CA GLY A 59 -32.02 -42.33 10.82
C GLY A 59 -31.82 -43.70 10.14
N TYR A 60 -32.67 -44.69 10.44
CA TYR A 60 -32.67 -45.99 9.78
C TYR A 60 -34.07 -46.36 9.26
N VAL A 61 -34.12 -47.18 8.21
CA VAL A 61 -35.34 -47.70 7.59
C VAL A 61 -35.23 -49.22 7.41
N GLY A 62 -36.33 -49.95 7.56
CA GLY A 62 -36.35 -51.40 7.48
C GLY A 62 -37.49 -52.07 8.24
N ASP A 63 -37.36 -53.39 8.46
CA ASP A 63 -38.36 -54.25 9.12
C ASP A 63 -38.14 -54.40 10.65
N GLY A 64 -37.25 -53.60 11.22
CA GLY A 64 -36.84 -53.67 12.62
C GLY A 64 -35.77 -54.73 12.92
N THR A 65 -35.56 -55.72 12.06
CA THR A 65 -34.46 -56.70 12.18
C THR A 65 -33.30 -56.35 11.24
N ASN A 66 -33.62 -55.85 10.05
CA ASN A 66 -32.70 -55.35 9.04
C ASN A 66 -32.94 -53.84 8.89
N CYS A 67 -32.15 -53.05 9.60
CA CYS A 67 -32.24 -51.59 9.57
C CYS A 67 -31.04 -51.01 8.82
N VAL A 68 -31.30 -50.32 7.72
CA VAL A 68 -30.28 -49.64 6.89
C VAL A 68 -30.40 -48.14 7.07
N TYR A 69 -29.32 -47.39 6.80
CA TYR A 69 -29.33 -45.93 6.92
C TYR A 69 -30.39 -45.29 6.01
N HIS A 70 -31.06 -44.27 6.54
CA HIS A 70 -32.05 -43.48 5.83
C HIS A 70 -31.45 -42.12 5.42
N CYS A 71 -31.61 -41.78 4.15
CA CYS A 71 -31.31 -40.44 3.62
C CYS A 71 -32.58 -39.87 2.97
N THR A 72 -33.09 -38.75 3.48
CA THR A 72 -34.42 -38.20 3.15
C THR A 72 -34.58 -37.88 1.66
N ASN A 73 -33.50 -37.49 0.99
CA ASN A 73 -33.50 -37.19 -0.46
C ASN A 73 -32.87 -38.31 -1.31
N GLY A 74 -32.53 -39.45 -0.69
CA GLY A 74 -31.67 -40.47 -1.27
C GLY A 74 -30.23 -39.97 -1.55
N CYS A 75 -29.36 -40.90 -1.96
CA CYS A 75 -28.00 -40.59 -2.42
C CYS A 75 -27.91 -40.90 -3.92
N VAL A 76 -28.15 -39.89 -4.76
CA VAL A 76 -27.99 -40.07 -6.22
C VAL A 76 -26.51 -40.18 -6.54
N ASN A 77 -26.08 -41.28 -7.18
CA ASN A 77 -24.68 -41.63 -7.46
C ASN A 77 -23.79 -41.80 -6.21
N GLY A 78 -24.39 -42.26 -5.12
CA GLY A 78 -23.70 -42.62 -3.89
C GLY A 78 -24.50 -43.61 -3.06
N GLU A 79 -23.95 -44.01 -1.91
CA GLU A 79 -24.59 -44.89 -0.95
C GLU A 79 -24.75 -44.19 0.40
N CYS A 80 -25.82 -44.51 1.14
CA CYS A 80 -26.01 -43.99 2.49
C CYS A 80 -25.07 -44.73 3.45
N THR A 81 -24.08 -44.03 3.99
CA THR A 81 -23.12 -44.58 4.96
C THR A 81 -23.36 -44.08 6.39
N GLY A 82 -24.31 -43.16 6.55
CA GLY A 82 -24.84 -42.72 7.84
C GLY A 82 -26.21 -42.05 7.70
N PRO A 83 -26.86 -41.67 8.81
CA PRO A 83 -28.10 -40.90 8.79
C PRO A 83 -27.89 -39.58 8.04
N GLU A 84 -28.63 -39.38 6.94
CA GLU A 84 -28.47 -38.22 6.03
C GLU A 84 -27.06 -38.04 5.44
N GLU A 85 -26.18 -39.05 5.51
CA GLU A 85 -24.81 -39.01 5.02
C GLU A 85 -24.63 -39.93 3.81
N CYS A 86 -24.28 -39.32 2.67
CA CYS A 86 -23.96 -40.02 1.43
C CYS A 86 -22.44 -40.16 1.24
N GLU A 87 -21.98 -41.33 0.84
CA GLU A 87 -20.66 -41.56 0.27
C GLU A 87 -20.79 -41.66 -1.25
N CYS A 88 -20.00 -40.90 -2.01
CA CYS A 88 -20.13 -40.84 -3.46
C CYS A 88 -19.40 -42.00 -4.14
N ASN A 89 -20.01 -42.54 -5.18
CA ASN A 89 -19.40 -43.60 -5.99
C ASN A 89 -18.18 -43.07 -6.76
N GLU A 90 -17.31 -43.98 -7.22
CA GLU A 90 -16.16 -43.62 -8.05
C GLU A 90 -16.55 -42.72 -9.24
N GLY A 91 -15.82 -41.62 -9.44
CA GLY A 91 -16.11 -40.63 -10.46
C GLY A 91 -17.13 -39.56 -10.05
N PHE A 92 -17.60 -39.54 -8.80
CA PHE A 92 -18.51 -38.53 -8.26
C PHE A 92 -17.98 -37.92 -6.95
N ALA A 93 -18.27 -36.64 -6.71
CA ALA A 93 -17.88 -35.92 -5.50
C ALA A 93 -19.00 -35.00 -4.98
N LYS A 94 -18.97 -34.68 -3.69
CA LYS A 94 -19.86 -33.68 -3.08
C LYS A 94 -19.42 -32.28 -3.53
N ARG A 95 -20.37 -31.44 -3.94
CA ARG A 95 -20.15 -30.00 -4.13
C ARG A 95 -20.31 -29.28 -2.79
N ASP A 96 -19.51 -28.24 -2.53
CA ASP A 96 -19.54 -27.44 -1.31
C ASP A 96 -20.97 -27.10 -0.85
N GLY A 97 -21.32 -27.52 0.36
CA GLY A 97 -22.61 -27.23 1.00
C GLY A 97 -23.75 -28.22 0.75
N MET A 98 -23.58 -29.25 -0.09
CA MET A 98 -24.59 -30.31 -0.29
C MET A 98 -24.08 -31.67 0.20
N TRP A 99 -24.57 -32.11 1.37
CA TRP A 99 -24.19 -33.40 1.97
C TRP A 99 -24.84 -34.62 1.30
N SER A 100 -25.85 -34.40 0.47
CA SER A 100 -26.78 -35.42 -0.04
C SER A 100 -26.76 -35.63 -1.57
N ARG A 101 -25.90 -34.93 -2.32
CA ARG A 101 -25.83 -35.06 -3.78
C ARG A 101 -24.40 -35.22 -4.28
N CYS A 102 -24.17 -36.30 -5.04
CA CYS A 102 -22.91 -36.61 -5.67
C CYS A 102 -22.95 -36.18 -7.14
N GLU A 103 -22.11 -35.23 -7.50
CA GLU A 103 -21.98 -34.71 -8.86
C GLU A 103 -20.79 -35.35 -9.55
N ALA A 104 -20.87 -35.53 -10.87
CA ALA A 104 -19.79 -36.14 -11.64
C ALA A 104 -18.53 -35.27 -11.55
N ILE A 105 -17.39 -35.90 -11.24
CA ILE A 105 -16.09 -35.26 -11.28
C ILE A 105 -15.78 -34.97 -12.76
N PRO A 106 -15.38 -33.73 -13.12
CA PRO A 106 -14.98 -33.40 -14.49
C PRO A 106 -13.88 -34.35 -14.99
N PRO A 107 -13.83 -34.64 -16.30
CA PRO A 107 -13.00 -35.69 -16.89
C PRO A 107 -11.49 -35.53 -16.66
N ASP A 108 -11.02 -34.35 -16.25
CA ASP A 108 -9.67 -34.16 -15.75
C ASP A 108 -9.61 -32.99 -14.73
N PRO A 109 -9.47 -33.29 -13.43
CA PRO A 109 -9.28 -32.26 -12.40
C PRO A 109 -8.07 -31.36 -12.69
N GLN A 110 -6.98 -31.88 -13.27
CA GLN A 110 -5.81 -31.07 -13.63
C GLN A 110 -6.13 -30.09 -14.77
N GLN A 111 -6.96 -30.49 -15.73
CA GLN A 111 -7.36 -29.62 -16.83
C GLN A 111 -8.23 -28.45 -16.35
N GLN A 112 -9.14 -28.70 -15.40
CA GLN A 112 -9.92 -27.62 -14.78
C GLN A 112 -9.03 -26.68 -13.97
N LEU A 113 -8.15 -27.24 -13.12
CA LEU A 113 -7.18 -26.47 -12.34
C LEU A 113 -6.26 -25.62 -13.22
N CYS A 114 -5.87 -26.14 -14.38
CA CYS A 114 -5.07 -25.42 -15.36
C CYS A 114 -5.86 -24.28 -16.02
N HIS A 115 -7.14 -24.47 -16.36
CA HIS A 115 -7.98 -23.40 -16.90
C HIS A 115 -8.22 -22.27 -15.88
N ASP A 116 -8.35 -22.62 -14.60
CA ASP A 116 -8.56 -21.65 -13.52
C ASP A 116 -7.30 -20.81 -13.21
N ARG A 117 -6.10 -21.32 -13.50
CA ARG A 117 -4.80 -20.68 -13.15
C ARG A 117 -4.05 -20.08 -14.35
N CYS A 118 -4.26 -20.60 -15.56
CA CYS A 118 -3.57 -20.18 -16.78
C CYS A 118 -4.22 -18.95 -17.43
N PHE A 119 -4.21 -17.81 -16.73
CA PHE A 119 -4.70 -16.54 -17.28
C PHE A 119 -3.80 -16.05 -18.43
N ASN A 120 -4.39 -15.56 -19.53
CA ASN A 120 -3.67 -15.12 -20.75
C ASN A 120 -2.76 -16.18 -21.39
N GLY A 121 -3.10 -17.45 -21.20
CA GLY A 121 -2.50 -18.58 -21.91
C GLY A 121 -3.57 -19.54 -22.43
N THR A 122 -3.11 -20.56 -23.15
CA THR A 122 -3.91 -21.69 -23.59
C THR A 122 -3.55 -22.90 -22.74
N CYS A 123 -4.53 -23.46 -22.06
CA CYS A 123 -4.36 -24.71 -21.32
C CYS A 123 -4.61 -25.91 -22.24
N SER A 124 -3.66 -26.84 -22.31
CA SER A 124 -3.80 -28.10 -23.05
C SER A 124 -3.18 -29.24 -22.25
N ALA A 125 -3.96 -30.28 -21.93
CA ALA A 125 -3.53 -31.45 -21.15
C ALA A 125 -2.85 -31.09 -19.81
N GLY A 126 -3.42 -30.13 -19.07
CA GLY A 126 -2.89 -29.69 -17.78
C GLY A 126 -1.66 -28.77 -17.85
N LEU A 127 -1.11 -28.51 -19.05
CA LEU A 127 0.02 -27.61 -19.26
C LEU A 127 -0.45 -26.23 -19.73
N CYS A 128 0.10 -25.17 -19.13
CA CYS A 128 -0.20 -23.79 -19.51
C CYS A 128 0.80 -23.27 -20.57
N THR A 129 0.30 -22.82 -21.72
CA THR A 129 1.11 -22.17 -22.77
C THR A 129 0.77 -20.69 -22.85
N CYS A 130 1.70 -19.81 -22.52
CA CYS A 130 1.45 -18.37 -22.48
C CYS A 130 1.30 -17.73 -23.87
N SER A 131 0.42 -16.73 -23.97
CA SER A 131 0.23 -15.94 -25.19
C SER A 131 1.44 -15.06 -25.50
N GLN A 132 1.53 -14.54 -26.73
CA GLN A 132 2.62 -13.65 -27.13
C GLN A 132 2.77 -12.45 -26.17
N GLY A 133 4.01 -12.21 -25.70
CA GLY A 133 4.32 -11.14 -24.75
C GLY A 133 4.05 -11.51 -23.29
N TRP A 134 3.70 -12.76 -23.00
CA TRP A 134 3.55 -13.31 -21.65
C TRP A 134 4.57 -14.44 -21.42
N LEU A 135 5.11 -14.52 -20.22
CA LEU A 135 6.13 -15.49 -19.83
C LEU A 135 5.56 -16.46 -18.81
N LEU A 136 5.85 -17.75 -19.00
CA LEU A 136 5.48 -18.78 -18.04
C LEU A 136 6.36 -18.66 -16.80
N GLN A 137 5.74 -18.45 -15.64
CA GLN A 137 6.41 -18.39 -14.36
C GLN A 137 5.87 -19.49 -13.44
N GLN A 138 6.79 -20.25 -12.86
CA GLN A 138 6.49 -21.30 -11.88
C GLN A 138 6.33 -20.66 -10.50
N THR A 139 5.22 -20.92 -9.83
CA THR A 139 4.95 -20.50 -8.45
C THR A 139 4.57 -21.68 -7.59
N GLU A 140 4.59 -21.52 -6.26
CA GLU A 140 4.16 -22.58 -5.32
C GLU A 140 2.69 -23.01 -5.55
N SER A 141 1.88 -22.11 -6.10
CA SER A 141 0.48 -22.35 -6.46
C SER A 141 0.29 -22.81 -7.92
N GLY A 142 1.36 -23.07 -8.67
CA GLY A 142 1.31 -23.59 -10.04
C GLY A 142 1.83 -22.63 -11.11
N GLU A 143 1.53 -22.95 -12.36
CA GLU A 143 2.00 -22.22 -13.54
C GLU A 143 1.11 -20.99 -13.81
N ILE A 144 1.73 -19.81 -13.85
CA ILE A 144 1.04 -18.56 -14.20
C ILE A 144 1.76 -17.86 -15.35
N CYS A 145 1.01 -17.15 -16.19
CA CYS A 145 1.58 -16.31 -17.22
C CYS A 145 1.71 -14.88 -16.70
N VAL A 146 2.93 -14.34 -16.68
CA VAL A 146 3.21 -12.97 -16.28
C VAL A 146 3.53 -12.12 -17.51
N PRO A 147 3.12 -10.83 -17.55
CA PRO A 147 3.37 -10.00 -18.72
C PRO A 147 4.85 -9.66 -18.85
N GLN A 148 5.39 -9.76 -20.07
CA GLN A 148 6.74 -9.36 -20.38
C GLN A 148 6.81 -7.84 -20.57
N CYS A 149 7.66 -7.18 -19.79
CA CYS A 149 7.91 -5.74 -19.92
C CYS A 149 8.76 -5.37 -21.14
N GLU A 150 9.46 -6.34 -21.70
CA GLU A 150 10.30 -6.17 -22.87
C GLU A 150 9.47 -6.34 -24.15
N ASN A 151 9.30 -5.26 -24.90
CA ASN A 151 8.83 -5.36 -26.28
C ASN A 151 10.00 -5.85 -27.15
N SER A 152 9.89 -7.08 -27.64
CA SER A 152 10.82 -7.63 -28.64
C SER A 152 10.81 -6.85 -29.97
N LEU A 153 9.90 -5.88 -30.13
CA LEU A 153 9.74 -5.05 -31.32
C LEU A 153 10.80 -3.95 -31.49
N ASN A 154 11.63 -3.65 -30.48
CA ASN A 154 12.60 -2.54 -30.61
C ASN A 154 13.97 -2.72 -29.92
N ASN A 155 14.42 -3.98 -29.74
CA ASN A 155 15.81 -4.33 -29.35
C ASN A 155 16.36 -3.46 -28.21
N SER A 156 15.51 -3.16 -27.23
CA SER A 156 15.80 -2.27 -26.11
C SER A 156 15.53 -3.04 -24.83
N SER A 157 16.60 -3.65 -24.33
CA SER A 157 16.62 -4.53 -23.17
C SER A 157 16.56 -3.73 -21.87
N GLY A 158 15.33 -3.60 -21.34
CA GLY A 158 15.09 -2.99 -20.04
C GLY A 158 13.62 -3.11 -19.63
N GLY A 159 13.35 -3.77 -18.50
CA GLY A 159 12.02 -3.84 -17.88
C GLY A 159 11.59 -2.50 -17.24
N CYS A 160 10.38 -2.46 -16.65
CA CYS A 160 9.88 -1.25 -15.98
C CYS A 160 10.70 -0.94 -14.73
N VAL A 161 11.44 0.17 -14.76
CA VAL A 161 12.21 0.63 -13.59
C VAL A 161 11.25 1.32 -12.62
N ASN A 162 11.23 0.90 -11.35
CA ASN A 162 10.30 1.37 -10.30
C ASN A 162 8.81 1.20 -10.66
N GLY A 163 8.49 0.13 -11.39
CA GLY A 163 7.13 -0.24 -11.72
C GLY A 163 7.00 -1.72 -12.01
N TYR A 164 5.79 -2.12 -12.38
CA TYR A 164 5.46 -3.47 -12.82
C TYR A 164 4.70 -3.42 -14.14
N CYS A 165 4.66 -4.53 -14.87
CA CYS A 165 3.83 -4.64 -16.06
C CYS A 165 2.43 -5.09 -15.72
N SER A 166 1.43 -4.32 -16.14
CA SER A 166 0.03 -4.76 -16.09
C SER A 166 -0.37 -5.56 -17.34
N ALA A 167 0.33 -5.32 -18.46
CA ALA A 167 0.17 -6.00 -19.73
C ALA A 167 1.51 -5.96 -20.49
N PRO A 168 1.68 -6.75 -21.57
CA PRO A 168 2.89 -6.74 -22.37
C PRO A 168 3.22 -5.32 -22.84
N GLY A 169 4.42 -4.83 -22.50
CA GLY A 169 4.88 -3.47 -22.83
C GLY A 169 4.19 -2.31 -22.08
N ASN A 170 3.22 -2.57 -21.18
CA ASN A 170 2.53 -1.53 -20.42
C ASN A 170 3.04 -1.42 -18.97
N CYS A 171 3.90 -0.43 -18.71
CA CYS A 171 4.43 -0.16 -17.38
C CYS A 171 3.47 0.65 -16.51
N VAL A 172 3.23 0.15 -15.30
CA VAL A 172 2.53 0.84 -14.21
C VAL A 172 3.52 1.13 -13.10
N CYS A 173 3.58 2.39 -12.65
CA CYS A 173 4.52 2.80 -11.61
C CYS A 173 4.06 2.36 -10.22
N PHE A 174 5.03 2.11 -9.34
CA PHE A 174 4.75 1.91 -7.92
C PHE A 174 4.22 3.20 -7.27
N GLU A 175 3.62 3.04 -6.09
CA GLU A 175 3.11 4.16 -5.30
C GLU A 175 4.22 5.19 -5.02
N GLY A 176 3.91 6.48 -5.19
CA GLY A 176 4.90 7.55 -5.07
C GLY A 176 5.81 7.72 -6.29
N PHE A 177 5.53 7.04 -7.42
CA PHE A 177 6.22 7.24 -8.69
C PHE A 177 5.24 7.62 -9.81
N VAL A 178 5.72 8.38 -10.80
CA VAL A 178 4.94 8.83 -11.96
C VAL A 178 5.68 8.57 -13.27
N ARG A 179 4.90 8.31 -14.33
CA ARG A 179 5.41 8.17 -15.70
C ARG A 179 5.70 9.54 -16.29
N LEU A 180 6.85 9.69 -16.94
CA LEU A 180 7.13 10.85 -17.79
C LEU A 180 6.56 10.63 -19.19
N ALA A 181 6.02 11.69 -19.81
CA ALA A 181 5.53 11.64 -21.19
C ALA A 181 6.64 11.33 -22.22
N SER A 182 7.91 11.56 -21.85
CA SER A 182 9.07 11.29 -22.70
C SER A 182 9.59 9.86 -22.59
N ASN A 183 9.37 9.18 -21.45
CA ASN A 183 9.90 7.84 -21.15
C ASN A 183 8.78 6.97 -20.57
N GLU A 184 8.22 6.07 -21.39
CA GLU A 184 7.12 5.19 -20.98
C GLU A 184 7.54 4.05 -20.02
N ARG A 185 8.85 3.86 -19.82
CA ARG A 185 9.43 2.69 -19.14
C ARG A 185 10.10 2.99 -17.80
N GLU A 186 10.28 4.27 -17.49
CA GLU A 186 10.95 4.72 -16.27
C GLU A 186 9.97 5.49 -15.41
N CYS A 187 9.76 4.96 -14.21
CA CYS A 187 8.97 5.60 -13.19
C CYS A 187 9.90 6.44 -12.33
N ILE A 188 9.70 7.75 -12.37
CA ILE A 188 10.45 8.70 -11.53
C ILE A 188 9.67 8.97 -10.24
N PRO A 189 10.34 9.29 -9.13
CA PRO A 189 9.64 9.69 -7.91
C PRO A 189 8.68 10.83 -8.21
N ALA A 190 7.43 10.67 -7.78
CA ALA A 190 6.46 11.74 -7.77
C ALA A 190 7.05 12.87 -6.94
N MET A 191 7.11 14.08 -7.51
CA MET A 191 7.48 15.26 -6.76
C MET A 191 6.33 15.56 -5.80
N ASP A 192 6.32 14.90 -4.64
CA ASP A 192 5.33 15.13 -3.61
C ASP A 192 5.41 16.60 -3.17
N GLY A 193 4.24 17.24 -2.98
CA GLY A 193 4.14 18.61 -2.46
C GLY A 193 4.83 18.81 -1.10
N THR A 194 5.24 17.73 -0.42
CA THR A 194 6.06 17.75 0.79
C THR A 194 7.50 18.23 0.51
N THR A 195 8.06 17.99 -0.68
CA THR A 195 9.39 18.44 -1.07
C THR A 195 9.40 19.95 -1.31
N TRP A 196 8.37 20.47 -1.98
CA TRP A 196 8.10 21.90 -2.06
C TRP A 196 7.81 22.52 -0.70
N GLY A 197 7.03 21.85 0.15
CA GLY A 197 6.79 22.27 1.53
C GLY A 197 8.09 22.38 2.36
N LYS A 198 9.01 21.43 2.20
CA LYS A 198 10.35 21.44 2.82
C LYS A 198 11.25 22.54 2.25
N LEU A 199 11.25 22.76 0.94
CA LEU A 199 11.98 23.85 0.29
C LEU A 199 11.45 25.23 0.69
N LEU A 200 10.13 25.40 0.78
CA LEU A 200 9.49 26.62 1.26
C LEU A 200 9.74 26.84 2.76
N ALA A 201 9.82 25.77 3.56
CA ALA A 201 10.20 25.84 4.98
C ALA A 201 11.67 26.27 5.16
N LEU A 202 12.59 25.78 4.33
CA LEU A 202 13.98 26.26 4.31
C LEU A 202 14.06 27.75 3.94
N GLY A 203 13.27 28.20 2.96
CA GLY A 203 13.18 29.62 2.60
C GLY A 203 12.73 30.53 3.76
N ARG A 204 11.82 30.05 4.61
CA ARG A 204 11.34 30.79 5.79
C ARG A 204 12.40 30.92 6.89
N GLN A 205 13.28 29.93 7.04
CA GLN A 205 14.35 29.91 8.03
C GLN A 205 15.48 30.91 7.69
N TYR A 206 15.83 31.06 6.41
CA TYR A 206 16.92 31.93 5.97
C TYR A 206 16.49 33.37 5.64
N HIS A 207 15.19 33.67 5.58
CA HIS A 207 14.69 35.00 5.28
C HIS A 207 15.20 36.08 6.25
N TRP A 208 15.29 35.75 7.55
CA TRP A 208 15.82 36.69 8.56
C TRP A 208 17.32 36.97 8.36
N HIS A 209 18.09 35.96 7.95
CA HIS A 209 19.52 36.13 7.68
C HIS A 209 19.79 37.01 6.44
N ILE A 210 18.99 36.83 5.37
CA ILE A 210 19.06 37.68 4.17
C ILE A 210 18.69 39.13 4.52
N ALA A 211 17.64 39.33 5.32
CA ALA A 211 17.23 40.66 5.78
C ALA A 211 18.32 41.34 6.63
N ILE A 212 18.95 40.62 7.57
CA ILE A 212 20.06 41.16 8.37
C ILE A 212 21.23 41.55 7.46
N ALA A 213 21.63 40.70 6.53
CA ALA A 213 22.74 40.98 5.61
C ALA A 213 22.47 42.24 4.76
N ALA A 214 21.23 42.42 4.29
CA ALA A 214 20.83 43.62 3.55
C ALA A 214 20.87 44.89 4.43
N ILE A 215 20.40 44.82 5.68
CA ILE A 215 20.46 45.95 6.62
C ILE A 215 21.92 46.33 6.91
N ILE A 216 22.79 45.35 7.16
CA ILE A 216 24.22 45.59 7.40
C ILE A 216 24.85 46.26 6.18
N LEU A 217 24.57 45.78 4.96
CA LEU A 217 25.07 46.40 3.73
C LEU A 217 24.63 47.86 3.61
N ILE A 218 23.36 48.17 3.89
CA ILE A 218 22.83 49.54 3.85
C ILE A 218 23.54 50.42 4.89
N ILE A 219 23.72 49.94 6.12
CA ILE A 219 24.43 50.69 7.17
C ILE A 219 25.87 50.98 6.76
N VAL A 220 26.57 50.01 6.17
CA VAL A 220 27.93 50.17 5.66
C VAL A 220 27.95 51.20 4.54
N LEU A 221 27.05 51.10 3.56
CA LEU A 221 26.95 52.08 2.48
C LEU A 221 26.65 53.49 3.02
N LEU A 222 25.76 53.64 4.00
CA LEU A 222 25.52 54.94 4.62
C LEU A 222 26.75 55.44 5.37
N ALA A 223 27.44 54.59 6.13
CA ALA A 223 28.64 54.97 6.87
C ALA A 223 29.79 55.42 5.97
N PHE A 224 29.94 54.83 4.77
CA PHE A 224 30.97 55.19 3.81
C PHE A 224 30.54 56.33 2.86
N CYS A 225 29.32 56.29 2.33
CA CYS A 225 28.84 57.27 1.36
C CYS A 225 28.42 58.59 2.02
N TYR A 226 27.88 58.58 3.24
CA TYR A 226 27.48 59.79 3.96
C TYR A 226 28.63 60.77 4.24
N PRO A 227 29.82 60.37 4.72
CA PRO A 227 30.94 61.30 4.91
C PRO A 227 31.48 61.83 3.57
N ILE A 228 31.50 61.00 2.52
CA ILE A 228 31.86 61.44 1.17
C ILE A 228 30.86 62.49 0.68
N TYR A 229 29.57 62.23 0.83
CA TYR A 229 28.50 63.16 0.50
C TYR A 229 28.62 64.48 1.26
N CYS A 230 28.83 64.43 2.58
CA CYS A 230 29.02 65.62 3.42
C CYS A 230 30.26 66.44 2.99
N LYS A 231 31.36 65.78 2.62
CA LYS A 231 32.58 66.44 2.15
C LYS A 231 32.37 67.10 0.78
N CYS A 232 31.71 66.40 -0.15
CA CYS A 232 31.34 66.95 -1.45
C CYS A 232 30.39 68.14 -1.31
N ARG A 233 29.39 68.07 -0.42
CA ARG A 233 28.46 69.18 -0.17
C ARG A 233 29.18 70.42 0.34
N LYS A 234 30.03 70.29 1.37
CA LYS A 234 30.85 71.41 1.87
C LYS A 234 31.76 72.02 0.80
N TYR A 235 32.33 71.19 -0.08
CA TYR A 235 33.15 71.66 -1.21
C TYR A 235 32.32 72.46 -2.22
N VAL A 236 31.11 72.01 -2.55
CA VAL A 236 30.19 72.71 -3.45
C VAL A 236 29.72 74.03 -2.82
N ASP A 237 29.34 74.03 -1.53
CA ASP A 237 28.92 75.23 -0.82
C ASP A 237 30.03 76.30 -0.81
N HIS A 238 31.27 75.92 -0.49
CA HIS A 238 32.44 76.82 -0.60
C HIS A 238 32.63 77.38 -2.01
N ARG A 239 32.43 76.56 -3.04
CA ARG A 239 32.57 76.99 -4.44
C ARG A 239 31.45 77.94 -4.87
N ILE A 240 30.23 77.76 -4.35
CA ILE A 240 29.10 78.66 -4.57
C ILE A 240 29.35 80.01 -3.89
N GLU A 241 29.81 80.00 -2.63
CA GLU A 241 30.18 81.22 -1.91
C GLU A 241 31.33 81.96 -2.59
N ALA A 242 32.38 81.26 -3.04
CA ALA A 242 33.47 81.85 -3.80
C ALA A 242 33.01 82.49 -5.14
N ARG A 243 32.02 81.88 -5.82
CA ARG A 243 31.40 82.46 -7.02
C ARG A 243 30.56 83.70 -6.70
N LYS A 244 29.82 83.70 -5.57
CA LYS A 244 29.06 84.87 -5.11
C LYS A 244 29.99 86.04 -4.77
N GLY A 245 31.07 85.79 -4.01
CA GLY A 245 32.06 86.81 -3.69
C GLY A 245 32.78 87.37 -4.93
N LYS A 246 33.07 86.54 -5.93
CA LYS A 246 33.64 87.01 -7.20
C LYS A 246 32.63 87.81 -8.05
N ALA A 247 31.35 87.47 -7.99
CA ALA A 247 30.28 88.23 -8.64
C ALA A 247 30.05 89.60 -7.96
N GLU A 248 30.15 89.67 -6.63
CA GLU A 248 30.06 90.92 -5.87
C GLU A 248 31.29 91.80 -6.09
N LEU A 249 32.50 91.24 -6.10
CA LEU A 249 33.72 91.97 -6.46
C LEU A 249 33.63 92.54 -7.89
N ASN A 250 33.20 91.75 -8.87
CA ASN A 250 32.99 92.23 -10.24
C ASN A 250 31.92 93.34 -10.29
N ARG A 251 30.83 93.23 -9.53
CA ARG A 251 29.77 94.25 -9.45
C ARG A 251 30.27 95.56 -8.80
N GLU A 252 31.16 95.47 -7.82
CA GLU A 252 31.80 96.65 -7.19
C GLU A 252 32.87 97.28 -8.11
N THR A 253 33.56 96.48 -8.91
CA THR A 253 34.53 96.97 -9.92
C THR A 253 33.80 97.67 -11.09
N ASP A 254 32.67 97.11 -11.55
CA ASP A 254 31.83 97.75 -12.58
C ASP A 254 31.16 99.04 -12.07
N ALA A 255 30.74 99.09 -10.79
CA ALA A 255 30.21 100.30 -10.17
C ALA A 255 31.28 101.41 -10.01
N LYS A 256 32.52 101.05 -9.66
CA LYS A 256 33.65 102.00 -9.60
C LYS A 256 34.10 102.47 -10.99
N THR A 257 33.92 101.66 -12.03
CA THR A 257 34.26 102.05 -13.42
C THR A 257 33.18 102.95 -14.06
N LEU A 258 31.91 102.83 -13.65
CA LEU A 258 30.83 103.72 -14.12
C LEU A 258 30.75 105.08 -13.42
N THR A 259 31.44 105.28 -12.29
CA THR A 259 31.42 106.57 -11.55
C THR A 259 32.57 107.52 -11.94
N SER A 260 33.45 107.14 -12.88
CA SER A 260 34.58 107.98 -13.36
C SER A 260 34.40 108.55 -14.77
N CYS A 261 33.21 108.47 -15.38
CA CYS A 261 32.95 108.99 -16.73
C CYS A 261 31.96 110.18 -16.80
N TYR A 262 31.55 110.80 -15.68
CA TYR A 262 30.60 111.92 -15.71
C TYR A 262 30.92 113.02 -14.68
N VAL A 263 32.08 113.70 -14.82
CA VAL A 263 32.21 115.13 -14.48
C VAL A 263 33.28 115.73 -15.40
N HIS A 264 32.91 116.00 -16.66
CA HIS A 264 33.66 116.90 -17.52
C HIS A 264 32.69 117.61 -18.48
N ARG A 265 31.76 118.42 -17.95
CA ARG A 265 31.10 119.46 -18.76
C ARG A 265 30.23 120.43 -17.95
N TYR A 266 30.67 121.69 -17.98
CA TYR A 266 29.92 122.94 -18.12
C TYR A 266 30.29 124.03 -17.08
N THR A 267 30.95 125.05 -17.64
CA THR A 267 31.20 126.44 -17.18
C THR A 267 31.94 126.64 -15.87
#